data_AF-A0A7X6PV64-F1
#
_entry.id   AF-A0A7X6PV64-F1
#
_cell.length_a   1.000
_cell.length_b   1.000
_cell.length_c   1.000
_cell.angle_alpha   90.00
_cell.angle_beta   90.00
_cell.angle_gamma   90.00
#
_symmetry.space_group_name_H-M   'P 1'
#
loop_
_entity.id
_entity.type
_entity.pdbx_description
1 polymer ?
#
loop_
_entity_poly.entity_id
_entity_poly.type
_entity_poly.pdbx_seq_one_letter_code
_entity_poly.pdbx_strand_id
1 'polypeptide(L)'
;VKTAAINAVMAGAKPEYFPVILAIGSTGTTAVNISDNGFMAGAVINGNIRDEIGLNYDIGAVGPFAHANTTIGRAWSLLSINGGNCGKIGTTYTGTVGNPMNAINVIIAENEENSPWEPFAVRRSNAGGGGFGFGGPPPAKYKKGDNVVTLLMGWGILSAVNWKANDWSELPNYALAIKNIFNQQGTMFGTFAVLGPSVANNIANAGYDTAEKLTSFVTDVGEAPKSGPGGGPGGFRMPANFNVVVTGSSNNNYWMIGGMVPAASVNIDDWR
;
A
#
# COMPACT_ATOMS: atom_id res chain seq x y z
N VAL A 1 23.48 -6.36 -2.05
CA VAL A 1 23.53 -7.05 -0.73
C VAL A 1 24.24 -6.25 0.35
N LYS A 2 25.56 -5.96 0.26
CA LYS A 2 26.32 -5.25 1.32
C LYS A 2 25.64 -3.94 1.79
N THR A 3 25.26 -3.07 0.86
CA THR A 3 24.56 -1.81 1.18
C THR A 3 23.24 -2.05 1.90
N ALA A 4 22.45 -3.04 1.47
CA ALA A 4 21.19 -3.39 2.14
C ALA A 4 21.43 -3.86 3.59
N ALA A 5 22.45 -4.68 3.84
CA ALA A 5 22.79 -5.16 5.18
C ALA A 5 23.16 -4.02 6.14
N ILE A 6 23.97 -3.07 5.69
CA ILE A 6 24.35 -1.88 6.48
C ILE A 6 23.10 -1.07 6.86
N ASN A 7 22.21 -0.84 5.89
CA ASN A 7 20.96 -0.11 6.13
C ASN A 7 19.99 -0.86 7.05
N ALA A 8 19.90 -2.18 6.93
CA ALA A 8 19.12 -3.03 7.82
C ALA A 8 19.61 -2.92 9.27
N VAL A 9 20.92 -3.02 9.50
CA VAL A 9 21.52 -2.86 10.84
C VAL A 9 21.27 -1.46 11.39
N MET A 10 21.51 -0.40 10.59
CA MET A 10 21.21 0.98 11.01
C MET A 10 19.72 1.19 11.31
N ALA A 11 18.83 0.46 10.63
CA ALA A 11 17.40 0.49 10.86
C ALA A 11 16.99 -0.16 12.20
N GLY A 12 17.84 -1.02 12.77
CA GLY A 12 17.53 -1.89 13.92
C GLY A 12 16.92 -3.24 13.51
N ALA A 13 16.99 -3.60 12.22
CA ALA A 13 16.39 -4.83 11.72
C ALA A 13 17.11 -6.07 12.29
N LYS A 14 16.34 -7.10 12.61
CA LYS A 14 16.89 -8.42 12.92
C LYS A 14 17.25 -9.18 11.64
N PRO A 15 18.16 -10.19 11.69
CA PRO A 15 18.54 -10.98 10.52
C PRO A 15 17.36 -11.60 9.77
N GLU A 16 16.32 -12.02 10.48
CA GLU A 16 15.12 -12.66 9.92
C GLU A 16 14.33 -11.71 9.01
N TYR A 17 14.50 -10.39 9.15
CA TYR A 17 13.82 -9.38 8.31
C TYR A 17 14.58 -9.14 7.01
N PHE A 18 15.83 -9.59 6.94
CA PHE A 18 16.75 -9.26 5.86
C PHE A 18 16.30 -9.78 4.49
N PRO A 19 15.73 -11.00 4.35
CA PRO A 19 15.14 -11.46 3.08
C PRO A 19 14.08 -10.49 2.54
N VAL A 20 13.19 -9.96 3.40
CA VAL A 20 12.19 -8.96 2.99
C VAL A 20 12.87 -7.67 2.51
N ILE A 21 13.89 -7.19 3.23
CA ILE A 21 14.62 -5.96 2.86
C ILE A 21 15.36 -6.13 1.54
N LEU A 22 15.95 -7.31 1.29
CA LEU A 22 16.58 -7.64 0.02
C LEU A 22 15.57 -7.71 -1.12
N ALA A 23 14.43 -8.36 -0.90
CA ALA A 23 13.33 -8.45 -1.86
C ALA A 23 12.87 -7.04 -2.27
N ILE A 24 12.58 -6.16 -1.30
CA ILE A 24 12.24 -4.76 -1.55
C ILE A 24 13.35 -4.06 -2.35
N GLY A 25 14.61 -4.15 -1.89
CA GLY A 25 15.75 -3.49 -2.52
C GLY A 25 16.03 -3.96 -3.95
N SER A 26 15.73 -5.23 -4.27
CA SER A 26 15.93 -5.81 -5.60
C SER A 26 15.07 -5.18 -6.68
N THR A 27 13.94 -4.60 -6.29
CA THR A 27 13.05 -3.88 -7.23
C THR A 27 13.64 -2.58 -7.75
N GLY A 28 14.67 -2.03 -7.08
CA GLY A 28 15.18 -0.69 -7.35
C GLY A 28 14.21 0.45 -7.01
N THR A 29 13.03 0.15 -6.44
CA THR A 29 12.05 1.16 -6.05
C THR A 29 12.49 1.86 -4.77
N THR A 30 12.49 3.19 -4.79
CA THR A 30 12.90 4.01 -3.65
C THR A 30 11.70 4.41 -2.79
N ALA A 31 11.87 4.35 -1.48
CA ALA A 31 10.89 4.84 -0.53
C ALA A 31 10.87 6.36 -0.40
N VAL A 32 12.03 6.99 -0.59
CA VAL A 32 12.19 8.43 -0.62
C VAL A 32 12.47 8.80 -2.07
N ASN A 33 11.58 9.60 -2.67
CA ASN A 33 11.62 9.89 -4.10
C ASN A 33 12.28 11.24 -4.37
N ILE A 34 12.92 11.35 -5.54
CA ILE A 34 13.38 12.63 -6.08
C ILE A 34 12.17 13.33 -6.71
N SER A 35 11.50 14.17 -5.93
CA SER A 35 10.30 14.89 -6.37
C SER A 35 10.13 16.21 -5.62
N ASP A 36 9.41 17.14 -6.25
CA ASP A 36 8.83 18.34 -5.66
C ASP A 36 7.57 18.08 -4.82
N ASN A 37 7.07 16.84 -4.84
CA ASN A 37 5.97 16.34 -4.02
C ASN A 37 6.46 15.43 -2.89
N GLY A 38 5.76 15.46 -1.76
CA GLY A 38 5.96 14.53 -0.64
C GLY A 38 5.26 13.19 -0.85
N PHE A 39 5.72 12.38 -1.79
CA PHE A 39 5.16 11.03 -2.00
C PHE A 39 5.51 10.07 -0.86
N MET A 40 4.56 9.21 -0.52
CA MET A 40 4.72 8.09 0.38
C MET A 40 5.02 6.81 -0.41
N ALA A 41 5.88 5.97 0.13
CA ALA A 41 6.05 4.59 -0.30
C ALA A 41 5.60 3.63 0.79
N GLY A 42 4.91 2.57 0.38
CA GLY A 42 4.41 1.54 1.28
C GLY A 42 4.62 0.16 0.70
N ALA A 43 4.31 -0.87 1.47
CA ALA A 43 4.32 -2.23 0.99
C ALA A 43 3.20 -3.05 1.63
N VAL A 44 2.60 -3.94 0.85
CA VAL A 44 1.77 -5.03 1.36
C VAL A 44 2.61 -6.30 1.38
N ILE A 45 2.62 -7.00 2.51
CA ILE A 45 3.28 -8.28 2.69
C ILE A 45 2.23 -9.37 2.90
N ASN A 46 2.34 -10.42 2.09
CA ASN A 46 1.49 -11.60 2.05
C ASN A 46 2.26 -12.86 2.45
N GLY A 47 1.52 -13.92 2.80
CA GLY A 47 2.07 -15.24 3.09
C GLY A 47 2.46 -15.46 4.55
N ASN A 48 2.99 -16.66 4.82
CA ASN A 48 3.35 -17.14 6.15
C ASN A 48 4.49 -16.35 6.81
N ILE A 49 5.31 -15.66 6.00
CA ILE A 49 6.40 -14.83 6.50
C ILE A 49 5.92 -13.76 7.48
N ARG A 50 4.65 -13.36 7.38
CA ARG A 50 3.99 -12.46 8.35
C ARG A 50 4.15 -12.98 9.78
N ASP A 51 3.87 -14.26 10.00
CA ASP A 51 4.00 -14.91 11.30
C ASP A 51 5.45 -15.25 11.62
N GLU A 52 6.22 -15.74 10.64
CA GLU A 52 7.60 -16.18 10.83
C GLU A 52 8.50 -15.08 11.41
N ILE A 53 8.31 -13.83 10.98
CA ILE A 53 9.13 -12.70 11.41
C ILE A 53 8.43 -11.76 12.39
N GLY A 54 7.18 -12.06 12.76
CA GLY A 54 6.39 -11.25 13.67
C GLY A 54 5.99 -9.88 13.10
N LEU A 55 5.56 -9.84 11.84
CA LEU A 55 4.84 -8.68 11.29
C LEU A 55 3.47 -8.58 11.96
N ASN A 56 3.06 -7.36 12.30
CA ASN A 56 1.72 -7.12 12.84
C ASN A 56 0.72 -6.84 11.72
N TYR A 57 -0.31 -7.68 11.66
CA TYR A 57 -1.51 -7.54 10.83
C TYR A 57 -2.80 -7.52 11.65
N ASP A 58 -2.71 -7.44 12.99
CA ASP A 58 -3.85 -7.46 13.91
C ASP A 58 -3.92 -6.13 14.71
N ILE A 59 -4.35 -6.13 15.98
CA ILE A 59 -4.53 -4.92 16.80
C ILE A 59 -3.36 -3.95 16.62
N GLY A 60 -3.66 -2.73 16.19
CA GLY A 60 -2.65 -1.69 15.95
C GLY A 60 -1.77 -1.91 14.70
N ALA A 61 -2.20 -2.74 13.74
CA ALA A 61 -1.58 -2.84 12.42
C ALA A 61 -1.40 -1.45 11.80
N VAL A 62 -0.34 -1.28 11.02
CA VAL A 62 0.18 0.00 10.51
C VAL A 62 0.56 1.04 11.59
N GLY A 63 0.46 0.68 12.87
CA GLY A 63 0.99 1.44 14.00
C GLY A 63 2.48 1.17 14.26
N PRO A 64 3.09 1.89 15.20
CA PRO A 64 4.55 1.91 15.39
C PRO A 64 5.11 0.76 16.25
N PHE A 65 4.25 -0.14 16.76
CA PHE A 65 4.64 -1.06 17.84
C PHE A 65 5.23 -2.39 17.35
N ALA A 66 5.06 -2.71 16.08
CA ALA A 66 5.60 -3.93 15.49
C ALA A 66 7.02 -3.69 14.99
N HIS A 67 8.01 -4.25 15.69
CA HIS A 67 9.43 -4.05 15.37
C HIS A 67 9.76 -4.43 13.92
N ALA A 68 9.20 -5.53 13.40
CA ALA A 68 9.39 -5.95 12.02
C ALA A 68 8.88 -4.88 11.02
N ASN A 69 7.61 -4.45 11.13
CA ASN A 69 7.02 -3.44 10.25
C ASN A 69 7.84 -2.15 10.24
N THR A 70 8.17 -1.62 11.43
CA THR A 70 8.89 -0.35 11.57
C THR A 70 10.32 -0.42 11.04
N THR A 71 11.05 -1.50 11.35
CA THR A 71 12.46 -1.62 10.93
C THR A 71 12.60 -1.93 9.45
N ILE A 72 11.71 -2.74 8.86
CA ILE A 72 11.70 -3.01 7.41
C ILE A 72 11.45 -1.72 6.63
N GLY A 73 10.41 -0.97 6.99
CA GLY A 73 10.10 0.28 6.31
C GLY A 73 11.19 1.34 6.50
N ARG A 74 11.78 1.44 7.69
CA ARG A 74 12.93 2.32 7.96
C ARG A 74 14.18 1.90 7.18
N ALA A 75 14.47 0.59 7.08
CA ALA A 75 15.57 0.07 6.29
C ALA A 75 15.41 0.43 4.81
N TRP A 76 14.18 0.40 4.28
CA TRP A 76 13.89 0.82 2.92
C TRP A 76 14.14 2.32 2.69
N SER A 77 13.74 3.19 3.63
CA SER A 77 14.09 4.63 3.58
C SER A 77 15.61 4.84 3.57
N LEU A 78 16.33 4.20 4.49
CA LEU A 78 17.80 4.32 4.57
C LEU A 78 18.48 3.78 3.32
N LEU A 79 17.99 2.68 2.76
CA LEU A 79 18.51 2.12 1.51
C LEU A 79 18.28 3.08 0.33
N SER A 80 17.15 3.78 0.29
CA SER A 80 16.87 4.80 -0.73
C SER A 80 17.85 5.97 -0.63
N ILE A 81 18.16 6.40 0.59
CA ILE A 81 19.12 7.49 0.83
C ILE A 81 20.54 7.07 0.47
N ASN A 82 21.00 5.96 1.04
CA ASN A 82 22.41 5.55 0.97
C ASN A 82 22.76 4.76 -0.30
N GLY A 83 21.79 4.06 -0.90
CA GLY A 83 21.97 3.26 -2.11
C GLY A 83 21.33 3.87 -3.37
N GLY A 84 20.26 4.64 -3.21
CA GLY A 84 19.52 5.28 -4.31
C GLY A 84 19.86 6.75 -4.56
N ASN A 85 20.76 7.34 -3.75
CA ASN A 85 21.11 8.77 -3.81
C ASN A 85 19.91 9.71 -3.59
N CYS A 86 18.93 9.31 -2.79
CA CYS A 86 17.72 10.10 -2.49
C CYS A 86 17.84 10.87 -1.17
N GLY A 87 16.90 11.77 -0.89
CA GLY A 87 16.71 12.31 0.46
C GLY A 87 17.62 13.48 0.84
N LYS A 88 18.50 13.96 -0.04
CA LYS A 88 19.32 15.15 0.24
C LYS A 88 18.53 16.42 -0.05
N ILE A 89 18.08 17.08 1.01
CA ILE A 89 17.26 18.30 0.95
C ILE A 89 17.88 19.34 0.02
N GLY A 90 17.06 19.90 -0.87
CA GLY A 90 17.45 20.93 -1.85
C GLY A 90 18.23 20.40 -3.05
N THR A 91 18.48 19.08 -3.14
CA THR A 91 19.17 18.46 -4.28
C THR A 91 18.44 17.24 -4.81
N THR A 92 18.39 16.14 -4.04
CA THR A 92 17.66 14.90 -4.39
C THR A 92 16.43 14.67 -3.52
N TYR A 93 16.02 15.70 -2.77
CA TYR A 93 14.73 15.80 -2.12
C TYR A 93 14.30 17.27 -2.15
N THR A 94 13.32 17.58 -2.99
CA THR A 94 12.91 18.96 -3.29
C THR A 94 11.43 19.20 -2.99
N GLY A 95 10.85 18.38 -2.11
CA GLY A 95 9.44 18.44 -1.74
C GLY A 95 9.03 19.82 -1.25
N THR A 96 7.96 20.39 -1.83
CA THR A 96 7.37 21.66 -1.39
C THR A 96 6.85 21.55 0.04
N VAL A 97 6.20 20.42 0.35
CA VAL A 97 5.83 19.97 1.69
C VAL A 97 6.24 18.50 1.81
N GLY A 98 6.77 18.10 2.96
CA GLY A 98 7.16 16.72 3.21
C GLY A 98 5.99 15.81 3.58
N ASN A 99 6.26 14.51 3.70
CA ASN A 99 5.28 13.52 4.15
C ASN A 99 5.78 12.79 5.40
N PRO A 100 5.07 12.87 6.54
CA PRO A 100 5.54 12.28 7.79
C PRO A 100 5.67 10.75 7.71
N MET A 101 4.95 10.09 6.80
CA MET A 101 5.05 8.63 6.63
C MET A 101 6.42 8.21 6.08
N ASN A 102 7.20 9.08 5.42
CA ASN A 102 8.54 8.72 4.92
C ASN A 102 9.55 8.41 6.04
N ALA A 103 9.26 8.78 7.29
CA ALA A 103 10.15 8.53 8.42
C ALA A 103 10.40 7.03 8.66
N ILE A 104 9.36 6.21 8.50
CA ILE A 104 9.41 4.76 8.68
C ILE A 104 8.77 3.97 7.53
N ASN A 105 8.14 4.64 6.56
CA ASN A 105 7.25 4.07 5.55
C ASN A 105 6.10 3.23 6.13
N VAL A 106 5.17 2.84 5.28
CA VAL A 106 4.01 2.03 5.71
C VAL A 106 4.20 0.58 5.26
N ILE A 107 4.45 -0.32 6.21
CA ILE A 107 4.47 -1.77 5.97
C ILE A 107 3.16 -2.37 6.48
N ILE A 108 2.34 -2.84 5.54
CA ILE A 108 1.05 -3.48 5.76
C ILE A 108 1.27 -4.98 5.65
N ALA A 109 1.13 -5.72 6.75
CA ALA A 109 0.90 -7.16 6.64
C ALA A 109 -0.62 -7.37 6.46
N GLU A 110 -1.01 -8.07 5.41
CA GLU A 110 -2.44 -8.41 5.22
C GLU A 110 -2.88 -9.37 6.33
N ASN A 111 -4.15 -9.34 6.72
CA ASN A 111 -4.78 -10.31 7.62
C ASN A 111 -5.57 -11.30 6.75
N GLU A 112 -4.86 -12.25 6.13
CA GLU A 112 -5.44 -13.19 5.17
C GLU A 112 -6.46 -14.15 5.81
N GLU A 113 -6.34 -14.37 7.11
CA GLU A 113 -7.15 -15.29 7.90
C GLU A 113 -8.53 -14.70 8.23
N ASN A 114 -8.61 -13.37 8.39
CA ASN A 114 -9.86 -12.65 8.68
C ASN A 114 -10.32 -11.76 7.51
N SER A 115 -9.73 -11.92 6.33
CA SER A 115 -10.18 -11.30 5.09
C SER A 115 -11.29 -12.15 4.45
N PRO A 116 -12.40 -11.54 3.99
CA PRO A 116 -13.41 -12.25 3.20
C PRO A 116 -12.95 -12.52 1.74
N TRP A 117 -11.82 -11.92 1.32
CA TRP A 117 -11.30 -12.02 -0.04
C TRP A 117 -9.95 -12.73 -0.07
N GLU A 118 -9.62 -13.29 -1.24
CA GLU A 118 -8.29 -13.87 -1.51
C GLU A 118 -7.16 -12.87 -1.22
N PRO A 119 -5.94 -13.35 -0.90
CA PRO A 119 -4.79 -12.47 -0.61
C PRO A 119 -4.52 -11.47 -1.74
N PHE A 120 -4.10 -10.27 -1.38
CA PHE A 120 -3.84 -9.16 -2.30
C PHE A 120 -2.84 -9.53 -3.40
N ALA A 121 -1.74 -10.22 -3.08
CA ALA A 121 -0.78 -10.69 -4.07
C ALA A 121 -1.41 -11.61 -5.14
N VAL A 122 -2.31 -12.50 -4.73
CA VAL A 122 -3.03 -13.42 -5.63
C VAL A 122 -3.94 -12.62 -6.55
N ARG A 123 -4.82 -11.80 -5.98
CA ARG A 123 -5.77 -10.95 -6.73
C ARG A 123 -5.06 -10.04 -7.73
N ARG A 124 -3.99 -9.38 -7.28
CA ARG A 124 -3.17 -8.49 -8.11
C ARG A 124 -2.55 -9.22 -9.29
N SER A 125 -1.94 -10.39 -9.05
CA SER A 125 -1.33 -11.17 -10.12
C SER A 125 -2.37 -11.68 -11.13
N ASN A 126 -3.59 -11.97 -10.69
CA ASN A 126 -4.72 -12.35 -11.55
C ASN A 126 -5.21 -11.20 -12.41
N ALA A 127 -5.26 -9.97 -11.88
CA ALA A 127 -5.62 -8.76 -12.59
C ALA A 127 -4.53 -8.25 -13.57
N GLY A 128 -3.44 -9.00 -13.80
CA GLY A 128 -2.37 -8.62 -14.72
C GLY A 128 -1.36 -7.62 -14.15
N GLY A 129 -1.50 -7.22 -12.88
CA GLY A 129 -0.50 -6.45 -12.13
C GLY A 129 -0.20 -5.03 -12.63
N GLY A 130 -1.15 -4.37 -13.29
CA GLY A 130 -1.01 -2.98 -13.70
C GLY A 130 -0.62 -2.06 -12.52
N GLY A 131 0.23 -1.07 -12.78
CA GLY A 131 0.77 -0.15 -11.78
C GLY A 131 1.20 1.20 -12.38
N PHE A 132 1.73 2.10 -11.57
CA PHE A 132 2.11 3.44 -12.02
C PHE A 132 3.39 3.46 -12.87
N GLY A 133 3.23 3.91 -14.12
CA GLY A 133 4.22 4.75 -14.81
C GLY A 133 5.50 4.11 -15.34
N PHE A 134 5.84 2.86 -15.03
CA PHE A 134 6.95 2.16 -15.68
C PHE A 134 6.53 0.71 -15.90
N GLY A 135 6.30 0.34 -17.17
CA GLY A 135 5.87 -0.98 -17.60
C GLY A 135 6.86 -2.08 -17.22
N GLY A 136 6.85 -2.44 -15.94
CA GLY A 136 7.44 -3.67 -15.45
C GLY A 136 6.69 -4.86 -16.06
N PRO A 137 7.36 -6.00 -16.22
CA PRO A 137 6.70 -7.22 -16.69
C PRO A 137 5.48 -7.52 -15.80
N PRO A 138 4.46 -8.20 -16.34
CA PRO A 138 3.35 -8.71 -15.53
C PRO A 138 3.94 -9.46 -14.33
N PRO A 139 3.42 -9.24 -13.10
CA PRO A 139 3.92 -9.95 -11.94
C PRO A 139 3.78 -11.44 -12.16
N ALA A 140 4.68 -12.21 -11.55
CA ALA A 140 4.52 -13.65 -11.45
C ALA A 140 3.12 -14.00 -10.91
N LYS A 141 2.57 -15.13 -11.33
CA LYS A 141 1.34 -15.64 -10.76
C LYS A 141 1.63 -16.15 -9.36
N TYR A 142 0.91 -15.61 -8.39
CA TYR A 142 1.03 -15.99 -6.98
C TYR A 142 -0.19 -16.79 -6.54
N LYS A 143 0.01 -17.66 -5.56
CA LYS A 143 -1.05 -18.43 -4.88
C LYS A 143 -1.03 -18.12 -3.38
N LYS A 144 -2.14 -18.44 -2.70
CA LYS A 144 -2.24 -18.31 -1.24
C LYS A 144 -1.10 -19.09 -0.57
N GLY A 145 -0.47 -18.46 0.42
CA GLY A 145 0.70 -18.99 1.12
C GLY A 145 2.06 -18.59 0.53
N ASP A 146 2.11 -18.06 -0.69
CA ASP A 146 3.36 -17.48 -1.22
C ASP A 146 3.75 -16.23 -0.42
N ASN A 147 5.04 -16.11 -0.11
CA ASN A 147 5.57 -14.94 0.59
C ASN A 147 5.89 -13.83 -0.41
N VAL A 148 5.03 -12.82 -0.48
CA VAL A 148 5.12 -11.78 -1.51
C VAL A 148 5.15 -10.40 -0.86
N VAL A 149 6.03 -9.53 -1.35
CA VAL A 149 5.99 -8.11 -1.05
C VAL A 149 5.55 -7.34 -2.30
N THR A 150 4.48 -6.55 -2.15
CA THR A 150 3.97 -5.64 -3.19
C THR A 150 4.23 -4.20 -2.77
N LEU A 151 5.06 -3.49 -3.52
CA LEU A 151 5.39 -2.09 -3.25
C LEU A 151 4.26 -1.16 -3.73
N LEU A 152 4.03 -0.10 -2.98
CA LEU A 152 3.03 0.92 -3.22
C LEU A 152 3.70 2.29 -3.32
N MET A 153 3.16 3.17 -4.15
CA MET A 153 3.56 4.57 -4.25
C MET A 153 2.33 5.49 -4.27
N GLY A 154 2.41 6.67 -3.68
CA GLY A 154 1.41 7.70 -3.88
C GLY A 154 1.41 8.78 -2.81
N TRP A 155 0.23 9.27 -2.44
CA TRP A 155 0.03 10.34 -1.46
C TRP A 155 0.09 9.86 -0.01
N GLY A 156 -0.27 8.60 0.25
CA GLY A 156 -0.41 8.05 1.60
C GLY A 156 -1.78 7.44 1.84
N ILE A 157 -1.97 6.91 3.06
CA ILE A 157 -3.27 6.46 3.57
C ILE A 157 -3.67 7.31 4.79
N LEU A 158 -4.93 7.69 4.89
CA LEU A 158 -5.42 8.49 6.00
C LEU A 158 -6.68 7.85 6.58
N SER A 159 -6.99 8.18 7.84
CA SER A 159 -8.28 7.82 8.43
C SER A 159 -9.42 8.20 7.49
N ALA A 160 -10.32 7.25 7.23
CA ALA A 160 -11.49 7.52 6.39
C ALA A 160 -12.37 8.65 6.95
N VAL A 161 -12.34 8.87 8.27
CA VAL A 161 -13.10 9.95 8.96
C VAL A 161 -12.73 11.34 8.43
N ASN A 162 -11.51 11.52 7.93
CA ASN A 162 -11.04 12.83 7.47
C ASN A 162 -11.52 13.19 6.05
N TRP A 163 -12.24 12.30 5.37
CA TRP A 163 -12.74 12.54 4.03
C TRP A 163 -14.12 13.17 4.07
N LYS A 164 -14.29 14.32 3.41
CA LYS A 164 -15.60 14.99 3.27
C LYS A 164 -16.66 14.07 2.66
N ALA A 165 -16.28 13.24 1.69
CA ALA A 165 -17.16 12.30 1.02
C ALA A 165 -17.55 11.07 1.87
N ASN A 166 -16.96 10.91 3.06
CA ASN A 166 -17.31 9.83 3.97
C ASN A 166 -18.47 10.25 4.87
N ASP A 167 -19.68 9.86 4.49
CA ASP A 167 -20.88 10.09 5.28
C ASP A 167 -21.05 8.97 6.31
N TRP A 168 -20.95 9.31 7.60
CA TRP A 168 -21.14 8.38 8.72
C TRP A 168 -22.58 8.39 9.26
N SER A 169 -23.46 9.25 8.73
CA SER A 169 -24.81 9.44 9.26
C SER A 169 -25.77 8.29 8.90
N GLU A 170 -25.50 7.58 7.81
CA GLU A 170 -26.19 6.33 7.46
C GLU A 170 -25.34 5.13 7.91
N LEU A 171 -25.91 4.26 8.76
CA LEU A 171 -25.28 3.01 9.21
C LEU A 171 -24.74 2.21 8.00
N PRO A 172 -23.55 1.62 8.11
CA PRO A 172 -22.49 2.01 7.20
C PRO A 172 -22.56 1.23 5.90
N ASN A 173 -23.01 1.88 4.84
CA ASN A 173 -22.75 1.44 3.48
C ASN A 173 -21.28 1.74 3.12
N TYR A 174 -20.36 0.95 3.67
CA TYR A 174 -18.92 1.17 3.49
C TYR A 174 -18.49 1.12 2.01
N ALA A 175 -19.12 0.28 1.20
CA ALA A 175 -18.84 0.22 -0.24
C ALA A 175 -19.17 1.56 -0.92
N LEU A 176 -20.32 2.15 -0.60
CA LEU A 176 -20.70 3.48 -1.10
C LEU A 176 -19.79 4.58 -0.57
N ALA A 177 -19.41 4.53 0.72
CA ALA A 177 -18.45 5.47 1.29
C ALA A 177 -17.10 5.42 0.55
N ILE A 178 -16.57 4.22 0.29
CA ILE A 178 -15.35 4.01 -0.51
C ILE A 178 -15.52 4.60 -1.91
N LYS A 179 -16.64 4.33 -2.59
CA LYS A 179 -16.94 4.88 -3.92
C LYS A 179 -17.00 6.40 -3.93
N ASN A 180 -17.61 7.01 -2.92
CA ASN A 180 -17.69 8.47 -2.80
C ASN A 180 -16.30 9.08 -2.62
N ILE A 181 -15.45 8.48 -1.78
CA ILE A 181 -14.06 8.90 -1.60
C ILE A 181 -13.24 8.72 -2.89
N PHE A 182 -13.42 7.58 -3.58
CA PHE A 182 -12.78 7.31 -4.88
C PHE A 182 -13.10 8.41 -5.90
N ASN A 183 -14.37 8.81 -5.99
CA ASN A 183 -14.81 9.90 -6.88
C ASN A 183 -14.20 11.27 -6.50
N GLN A 184 -13.93 11.49 -5.22
CA GLN A 184 -13.31 12.72 -4.73
C GLN A 184 -11.79 12.77 -4.98
N GLN A 185 -11.07 11.66 -4.82
CA GLN A 185 -9.61 11.62 -4.69
C GLN A 185 -8.84 11.78 -6.01
N GLY A 186 -9.47 11.47 -7.15
CA GLY A 186 -8.86 11.52 -8.47
C GLY A 186 -7.94 10.34 -8.81
N THR A 187 -7.38 10.31 -10.02
CA THR A 187 -6.82 9.05 -10.58
C THR A 187 -5.30 8.88 -10.56
N MET A 188 -4.51 9.92 -10.29
CA MET A 188 -3.04 9.90 -10.51
C MET A 188 -2.31 8.75 -9.78
N PHE A 189 -2.70 8.42 -8.55
CA PHE A 189 -2.17 7.27 -7.79
C PHE A 189 -3.27 6.30 -7.37
N GLY A 190 -4.36 6.24 -8.15
CA GLY A 190 -5.51 5.41 -7.85
C GLY A 190 -6.08 5.64 -6.44
N THR A 191 -6.74 4.62 -5.91
CA THR A 191 -7.24 4.58 -4.54
C THR A 191 -6.93 3.24 -3.90
N PHE A 192 -6.52 3.28 -2.64
CA PHE A 192 -6.14 2.11 -1.87
C PHE A 192 -6.87 2.13 -0.52
N ALA A 193 -7.78 1.19 -0.32
CA ALA A 193 -8.50 1.01 0.92
C ALA A 193 -7.78 0.00 1.82
N VAL A 194 -7.59 0.37 3.09
CA VAL A 194 -7.02 -0.47 4.15
C VAL A 194 -8.11 -0.68 5.19
N LEU A 195 -8.69 -1.87 5.20
CA LEU A 195 -9.90 -2.16 5.97
C LEU A 195 -9.59 -3.05 7.18
N GLY A 196 -10.24 -2.76 8.31
CA GLY A 196 -10.37 -3.73 9.40
C GLY A 196 -11.27 -4.91 8.99
N PRO A 197 -11.09 -6.11 9.57
CA PRO A 197 -11.92 -7.28 9.28
C PRO A 197 -13.43 -7.03 9.38
N SER A 198 -13.90 -6.28 10.39
CA SER A 198 -15.33 -5.98 10.56
C SER A 198 -15.92 -5.19 9.39
N VAL A 199 -15.16 -4.21 8.87
CA VAL A 199 -15.56 -3.39 7.72
C VAL A 199 -15.55 -4.23 6.44
N ALA A 200 -14.50 -5.02 6.23
CA ALA A 200 -14.39 -5.89 5.06
C ALA A 200 -15.53 -6.93 5.01
N ASN A 201 -15.81 -7.61 6.13
CA ASN A 201 -16.90 -8.58 6.22
C ASN A 201 -18.28 -7.95 6.03
N ASN A 202 -18.50 -6.72 6.52
CA ASN A 202 -19.74 -5.99 6.25
C ASN A 202 -19.93 -5.75 4.74
N ILE A 203 -18.88 -5.31 4.05
CA ILE A 203 -18.91 -5.11 2.60
C ILE A 203 -19.18 -6.42 1.86
N ALA A 204 -18.51 -7.51 2.25
CA ALA A 204 -18.72 -8.82 1.65
C ALA A 204 -20.17 -9.30 1.82
N ASN A 205 -20.73 -9.16 3.03
CA ASN A 205 -22.11 -9.50 3.35
C ASN A 205 -23.15 -8.63 2.61
N ALA A 206 -22.76 -7.42 2.19
CA ALA A 206 -23.59 -6.55 1.36
C ALA A 206 -23.62 -6.93 -0.13
N GLY A 207 -22.99 -8.05 -0.52
CA GLY A 207 -23.02 -8.59 -1.89
C GLY A 207 -21.71 -8.43 -2.66
N TYR A 208 -20.68 -7.84 -2.05
CA TYR A 208 -19.33 -7.72 -2.60
C TYR A 208 -18.40 -8.80 -2.04
N ASP A 209 -18.85 -10.05 -2.10
CA ASP A 209 -18.16 -11.27 -1.63
C ASP A 209 -16.79 -11.53 -2.30
N THR A 210 -16.46 -10.79 -3.35
CA THR A 210 -15.17 -10.79 -4.04
C THR A 210 -14.67 -9.36 -4.17
N ALA A 211 -13.36 -9.17 -4.03
CA ALA A 211 -12.76 -7.85 -4.17
C ALA A 211 -12.96 -7.29 -5.59
N GLU A 212 -13.12 -8.16 -6.59
CA GLU A 212 -13.42 -7.81 -7.97
C GLU A 212 -14.81 -7.18 -8.08
N LYS A 213 -15.85 -7.74 -7.43
CA LYS A 213 -17.18 -7.10 -7.39
C LYS A 213 -17.13 -5.73 -6.73
N LEU A 214 -16.42 -5.60 -5.62
CA LEU A 214 -16.22 -4.29 -4.96
C LEU A 214 -15.50 -3.32 -5.90
N THR A 215 -14.43 -3.77 -6.55
CA THR A 215 -13.64 -2.97 -7.48
C THR A 215 -14.51 -2.49 -8.64
N SER A 216 -15.24 -3.39 -9.30
CA SER A 216 -16.18 -3.04 -10.36
C SER A 216 -17.17 -1.99 -9.90
N PHE A 217 -17.80 -2.17 -8.74
CA PHE A 217 -18.75 -1.18 -8.20
C PHE A 217 -18.11 0.19 -7.92
N VAL A 218 -16.92 0.21 -7.30
CA VAL A 218 -16.21 1.46 -6.96
C VAL A 218 -15.76 2.19 -8.22
N THR A 219 -15.28 1.46 -9.22
CA THR A 219 -14.79 2.03 -10.50
C THR A 219 -15.89 2.27 -11.53
N ASP A 220 -17.10 1.75 -11.32
CA ASP A 220 -18.27 2.01 -12.17
C ASP A 220 -18.79 3.43 -11.92
N VAL A 221 -18.17 4.37 -12.61
CA VAL A 221 -18.42 5.80 -12.47
C VAL A 221 -19.07 6.32 -13.75
N GLY A 222 -20.28 6.87 -13.63
CA GLY A 222 -20.96 7.52 -14.76
C GLY A 222 -20.23 8.76 -15.26
N GLU A 223 -19.51 9.46 -14.38
CA GLU A 223 -18.52 10.50 -14.72
C GLU A 223 -17.15 10.12 -14.17
N ALA A 224 -16.09 10.30 -14.97
CA ALA A 224 -14.73 9.98 -14.56
C ALA A 224 -14.31 10.79 -13.30
N PRO A 225 -13.53 10.21 -12.37
CA PRO A 225 -13.06 10.92 -11.19
C PRO A 225 -12.30 12.18 -11.59
N LYS A 226 -12.40 13.23 -10.76
CA LYS A 226 -11.70 14.50 -11.04
C LYS A 226 -10.22 14.23 -11.26
N SER A 227 -9.61 14.87 -12.25
CA SER A 227 -8.15 14.85 -12.35
C SER A 227 -7.57 15.48 -11.08
N GLY A 228 -6.56 14.85 -10.48
CA GLY A 228 -5.91 15.35 -9.27
C GLY A 228 -5.34 16.78 -9.45
N PRO A 229 -4.94 17.46 -8.37
CA PRO A 229 -4.34 18.79 -8.46
C PRO A 229 -3.16 18.79 -9.47
N GLY A 230 -3.23 19.65 -10.49
CA GLY A 230 -2.30 19.66 -11.63
C GLY A 230 -2.88 19.09 -12.94
N GLY A 231 -4.10 18.57 -12.92
CA GLY A 231 -4.85 18.12 -14.09
C GLY A 231 -5.42 19.28 -14.92
N GLY A 232 -4.56 20.14 -15.45
CA GLY A 232 -4.94 20.97 -16.60
C GLY A 232 -5.18 20.08 -17.85
N PRO A 233 -5.63 20.65 -18.97
CA PRO A 233 -5.66 19.96 -20.25
C PRO A 233 -4.22 19.53 -20.59
N GLY A 234 -3.86 18.26 -20.34
CA GLY A 234 -2.50 17.73 -20.50
C GLY A 234 -1.88 17.05 -19.27
N GLY A 235 -2.54 17.01 -18.10
CA GLY A 235 -2.03 16.27 -16.94
C GLY A 235 -2.04 14.74 -17.14
N PHE A 236 -1.07 14.02 -16.54
CA PHE A 236 -0.99 12.56 -16.55
C PHE A 236 -2.29 11.93 -15.98
N ARG A 237 -3.17 11.47 -16.88
CA ARG A 237 -4.38 10.73 -16.51
C ARG A 237 -4.07 9.24 -16.52
N MET A 238 -4.10 8.64 -15.34
CA MET A 238 -4.08 7.18 -15.19
C MET A 238 -5.51 6.65 -15.25
N PRO A 239 -5.74 5.42 -15.75
CA PRO A 239 -7.02 4.75 -15.65
C PRO A 239 -7.52 4.68 -14.21
N ALA A 240 -8.84 4.62 -14.02
CA ALA A 240 -9.45 4.32 -12.73
C ALA A 240 -8.83 3.05 -12.14
N ASN A 241 -8.25 3.15 -10.94
CA ASN A 241 -7.58 2.04 -10.28
C ASN A 241 -7.94 2.05 -8.79
N PHE A 242 -8.57 0.98 -8.34
CA PHE A 242 -8.94 0.76 -6.95
C PHE A 242 -8.32 -0.54 -6.45
N ASN A 243 -7.76 -0.49 -5.26
CA ASN A 243 -7.17 -1.63 -4.57
C ASN A 243 -7.69 -1.65 -3.13
N VAL A 244 -7.78 -2.84 -2.56
CA VAL A 244 -8.22 -3.07 -1.19
C VAL A 244 -7.37 -4.14 -0.53
N VAL A 245 -7.01 -3.93 0.73
CA VAL A 245 -6.35 -4.89 1.61
C VAL A 245 -7.04 -4.91 2.96
N VAL A 246 -7.04 -6.08 3.61
CA VAL A 246 -7.56 -6.23 4.98
C VAL A 246 -6.39 -6.35 5.94
N THR A 247 -6.40 -5.60 7.03
CA THR A 247 -5.41 -5.69 8.11
C THR A 247 -6.04 -5.17 9.39
N GLY A 248 -5.39 -5.34 10.53
CA GLY A 248 -5.94 -4.92 11.80
C GLY A 248 -6.89 -5.93 12.43
N SER A 249 -7.56 -5.46 13.48
CA SER A 249 -8.47 -6.27 14.31
C SER A 249 -9.94 -5.85 14.13
N SER A 250 -10.85 -6.62 14.72
CA SER A 250 -12.31 -6.39 14.68
C SER A 250 -12.86 -5.54 15.82
N ASN A 251 -12.02 -5.00 16.71
CA ASN A 251 -12.47 -4.27 17.92
C ASN A 251 -13.10 -2.89 17.64
N ASN A 252 -12.95 -2.35 16.42
CA ASN A 252 -13.57 -1.11 15.97
C ASN A 252 -13.81 -1.18 14.44
N ASN A 253 -14.84 -0.51 13.94
CA ASN A 253 -15.09 -0.37 12.51
C ASN A 253 -14.25 0.76 11.89
N TYR A 254 -12.96 0.73 12.18
CA TYR A 254 -11.99 1.71 11.69
C TYR A 254 -11.37 1.24 10.38
N TRP A 255 -11.13 2.18 9.47
CA TRP A 255 -10.48 1.92 8.19
C TRP A 255 -9.77 3.18 7.68
N MET A 256 -8.81 2.97 6.79
CA MET A 256 -8.04 4.02 6.13
C MET A 256 -8.20 3.92 4.62
N ILE A 257 -8.03 5.05 3.95
CA ILE A 257 -8.08 5.13 2.49
C ILE A 257 -7.25 6.31 2.02
N GLY A 258 -6.64 6.17 0.85
CA GLY A 258 -5.84 7.22 0.26
C GLY A 258 -5.33 6.86 -1.12
N GLY A 259 -4.53 7.75 -1.72
CA GLY A 259 -3.99 7.56 -3.06
C GLY A 259 -2.72 6.76 -2.98
N MET A 260 -2.80 5.46 -3.21
CA MET A 260 -1.66 4.57 -3.34
C MET A 260 -1.92 3.60 -4.48
N VAL A 261 -0.93 3.46 -5.36
CA VAL A 261 -0.99 2.52 -6.47
C VAL A 261 0.10 1.49 -6.30
N PRO A 262 -0.22 0.20 -6.43
CA PRO A 262 0.78 -0.85 -6.41
C PRO A 262 1.68 -0.77 -7.65
N ALA A 263 2.97 -1.04 -7.45
CA ALA A 263 4.01 -1.07 -8.48
C ALA A 263 4.55 -2.50 -8.62
N ALA A 264 5.78 -2.77 -8.18
CA ALA A 264 6.40 -4.09 -8.26
C ALA A 264 5.86 -5.06 -7.19
N SER A 265 5.75 -6.34 -7.55
CA SER A 265 5.46 -7.44 -6.61
C SER A 265 6.51 -8.51 -6.80
N VAL A 266 7.21 -8.90 -5.73
CA VAL A 266 8.31 -9.87 -5.78
C VAL A 266 8.14 -10.95 -4.72
N ASN A 267 8.58 -12.16 -5.05
CA ASN A 267 8.65 -13.26 -4.10
C ASN A 267 9.80 -13.02 -3.12
N ILE A 268 9.52 -13.14 -1.83
CA ILE A 268 10.49 -12.95 -0.76
C ILE A 268 11.38 -14.19 -0.60
N ASP A 269 10.87 -15.37 -0.94
CA ASP A 269 11.58 -16.64 -0.76
C ASP A 269 12.80 -16.77 -1.67
N ASP A 270 12.85 -16.01 -2.77
CA ASP A 270 14.01 -15.88 -3.65
C ASP A 270 15.22 -15.23 -2.95
N TRP A 271 15.03 -14.65 -1.76
CA TRP A 271 16.01 -13.90 -0.99
C TRP A 271 16.33 -14.51 0.39
N ARG A 272 15.83 -15.72 0.68
CA ARG A 272 16.12 -16.47 1.91
C ARG A 272 17.51 -17.11 1.90
#